data_AF-A0A7G9XQD4-F1
#
_entry.id   AF-A0A7G9XQD4-F1
#
_cell.length_a   1.000
_cell.length_b   1.000
_cell.length_c   1.000
_cell.angle_alpha   90.00
_cell.angle_beta   90.00
_cell.angle_gamma   90.00
#
_symmetry.space_group_name_H-M   'P 1'
#
loop_
_entity.id
_entity.type
_entity.pdbx_description
1 polymer ?
#
loop_
_entity_poly.entity_id
_entity_poly.type
_entity_poly.pdbx_seq_one_letter_code
_entity_poly.pdbx_strand_id
1 'polypeptide(L)'
;MSLRRVVVLHGYTAHPGKHWFGWLREQLAPLGVVTEVPTLPDTEHPEAGAWTDAAVAAIGRVDASTAVVGHSLGTITAVRALGRVFDEQPDARLGSLALVAPFVDPVPIYPELDPFTVGLPELPALAARIDRRLVIRSDFDPEVPIELAPPVAAGLSAEEVVVPGAQHFCESEGVTALPPLVDWLL
;
A
#
# COMPACT_ATOMS: atom_id res chain seq x y z
N MET A 1 -4.05 -0.56 -20.39
CA MET A 1 -5.45 -0.75 -19.92
C MET A 1 -5.80 0.46 -19.07
N SER A 2 -7.05 0.93 -19.07
CA SER A 2 -7.42 2.10 -18.25
C SER A 2 -7.71 1.67 -16.81
N LEU A 3 -7.05 2.31 -15.85
CA LEU A 3 -7.37 2.23 -14.43
C LEU A 3 -8.86 2.61 -14.23
N ARG A 4 -9.56 1.88 -13.36
CA ARG A 4 -10.97 2.13 -13.02
C ARG A 4 -11.22 2.22 -11.54
N ARG A 5 -10.41 1.52 -10.74
CA ARG A 5 -10.59 1.44 -9.30
C ARG A 5 -9.25 1.46 -8.57
N VAL A 6 -9.20 2.20 -7.48
CA VAL A 6 -8.06 2.24 -6.54
C VAL A 6 -8.57 1.96 -5.14
N VAL A 7 -7.94 1.03 -4.44
CA VAL A 7 -8.16 0.77 -3.01
C VAL A 7 -6.92 1.21 -2.24
N VAL A 8 -7.07 2.17 -1.33
CA VAL A 8 -5.99 2.71 -0.51
C VAL A 8 -6.09 2.15 0.91
N LEU A 9 -5.08 1.39 1.34
CA LEU A 9 -4.97 0.88 2.70
C LEU A 9 -4.08 1.84 3.51
N HIS A 10 -4.68 2.46 4.53
CA HIS A 10 -4.00 3.44 5.38
C HIS A 10 -3.07 2.78 6.42
N GLY A 11 -2.18 3.57 7.01
CA GLY A 11 -1.23 3.14 8.03
C GLY A 11 -1.79 3.06 9.45
N TYR A 12 -0.91 2.72 10.39
CA TYR A 12 -1.15 2.68 11.84
C TYR A 12 -1.66 4.03 12.37
N THR A 13 -2.66 4.02 13.27
CA THR A 13 -3.35 5.23 13.81
C THR A 13 -3.97 6.19 12.78
N ALA A 14 -3.90 5.87 11.47
CA ALA A 14 -4.48 6.68 10.41
C ALA A 14 -5.94 6.31 10.13
N HIS A 15 -6.62 7.11 9.32
CA HIS A 15 -8.01 6.88 8.91
C HIS A 15 -8.25 7.39 7.47
N PRO A 16 -9.41 7.09 6.85
CA PRO A 16 -9.69 7.42 5.44
C PRO A 16 -9.56 8.89 5.02
N GLY A 17 -9.55 9.83 5.97
CA GLY A 17 -9.49 11.27 5.73
C GLY A 17 -8.09 11.88 5.92
N LYS A 18 -7.06 11.06 6.18
CA LYS A 18 -5.70 11.52 6.49
C LYS A 18 -4.83 11.70 5.25
N HIS A 19 -3.74 12.44 5.45
CA HIS A 19 -2.57 12.48 4.56
C HIS A 19 -2.97 12.96 3.17
N TRP A 20 -2.56 12.24 2.14
CA TRP A 20 -2.80 12.52 0.74
C TRP A 20 -3.93 11.67 0.15
N PHE A 21 -4.64 10.86 0.96
CA PHE A 21 -5.65 9.91 0.46
C PHE A 21 -6.83 10.63 -0.20
N GLY A 22 -7.32 11.70 0.45
CA GLY A 22 -8.37 12.56 -0.10
C GLY A 22 -7.93 13.25 -1.40
N TRP A 23 -6.71 13.79 -1.41
CA TRP A 23 -6.11 14.42 -2.59
C TRP A 23 -5.99 13.43 -3.76
N LEU A 24 -5.54 12.19 -3.53
CA LEU A 24 -5.45 11.16 -4.56
C LEU A 24 -6.83 10.90 -5.18
N ARG A 25 -7.86 10.74 -4.36
CA ARG A 25 -9.24 10.56 -4.83
C ARG A 25 -9.71 11.74 -5.69
N GLU A 26 -9.38 12.97 -5.30
CA GLU A 26 -9.73 14.17 -6.06
C GLU A 26 -9.04 14.23 -7.42
N GLN A 27 -7.77 13.80 -7.52
CA GLN A 27 -7.05 13.77 -8.80
C GLN A 27 -7.60 12.70 -9.75
N LEU A 28 -8.06 11.58 -9.22
CA LEU A 28 -8.51 10.43 -10.01
C LEU A 28 -9.99 10.52 -10.42
N ALA A 29 -10.82 11.24 -9.66
CA ALA A 29 -12.25 11.35 -9.92
C ALA A 29 -12.62 11.92 -11.31
N PRO A 30 -11.98 12.99 -11.84
CA PRO A 30 -12.25 13.50 -13.18
C PRO A 30 -11.98 12.50 -14.32
N LEU A 31 -11.17 11.48 -14.05
CA LEU A 31 -10.82 10.42 -14.99
C LEU A 31 -11.80 9.23 -14.91
N GLY A 32 -12.83 9.33 -14.07
CA GLY A 32 -13.80 8.24 -13.85
C GLY A 32 -13.26 7.09 -13.02
N VAL A 33 -12.14 7.29 -12.31
CA VAL A 33 -11.51 6.27 -11.46
C VAL A 33 -12.11 6.37 -10.05
N VAL A 34 -12.71 5.27 -9.59
CA VAL A 34 -13.26 5.17 -8.23
C VAL A 34 -12.12 4.91 -7.24
N THR A 35 -11.92 5.80 -6.28
CA THR A 35 -10.90 5.64 -5.24
C THR A 35 -11.56 5.45 -3.88
N GLU A 36 -11.28 4.31 -3.25
CA GLU A 36 -11.84 3.91 -1.96
C GLU A 36 -10.72 3.80 -0.93
N VAL A 37 -10.99 4.30 0.28
CA VAL A 37 -10.09 4.20 1.43
C VAL A 37 -10.90 3.55 2.54
N PRO A 38 -10.90 2.21 2.68
CA PRO A 38 -11.64 1.53 3.74
C PRO A 38 -11.13 1.98 5.12
N THR A 39 -12.03 1.99 6.11
CA THR A 39 -11.60 2.07 7.52
C THR A 39 -11.10 0.70 7.95
N LEU A 40 -9.83 0.61 8.36
CA LEU A 40 -9.26 -0.59 8.96
C LEU A 40 -9.58 -0.62 10.47
N PRO A 41 -9.80 -1.80 11.07
CA PRO A 41 -10.30 -1.92 12.44
C PRO A 41 -9.23 -1.58 13.49
N ASP A 42 -9.65 -1.01 14.62
CA ASP A 42 -8.80 -0.73 15.81
C ASP A 42 -7.39 -0.22 15.47
N THR A 43 -7.33 0.99 14.93
CA THR A 43 -6.07 1.55 14.41
C THR A 43 -5.04 1.87 15.48
N GLU A 44 -5.46 1.91 16.76
CA GLU A 44 -4.59 2.10 17.93
C GLU A 44 -4.00 0.77 18.42
N HIS A 45 -4.67 -0.36 18.16
CA HIS A 45 -4.20 -1.71 18.51
C HIS A 45 -4.46 -2.67 17.34
N PRO A 46 -3.75 -2.50 16.21
CA PRO A 46 -4.07 -3.21 14.98
C PRO A 46 -3.71 -4.69 15.08
N GLU A 47 -4.68 -5.54 14.75
CA GLU A 47 -4.48 -7.00 14.70
C GLU A 47 -4.29 -7.45 13.25
N ALA A 48 -3.17 -8.14 12.98
CA ALA A 48 -2.78 -8.53 11.62
C ALA A 48 -3.86 -9.33 10.87
N GLY A 49 -4.54 -10.25 11.57
CA GLY A 49 -5.65 -11.02 11.00
C GLY A 49 -6.83 -10.15 10.62
N ALA A 50 -7.30 -9.31 11.54
CA ALA A 50 -8.46 -8.43 11.33
C ALA A 50 -8.22 -7.40 10.23
N TRP A 51 -7.02 -6.82 10.18
CA TRP A 51 -6.60 -5.91 9.10
C TRP A 51 -6.55 -6.62 7.76
N THR A 52 -6.00 -7.84 7.72
CA THR A 52 -5.96 -8.63 6.49
C THR A 52 -7.38 -8.97 6.01
N ASP A 53 -8.30 -9.38 6.90
CA ASP A 53 -9.70 -9.65 6.55
C ASP A 53 -10.41 -8.41 6.00
N ALA A 54 -10.26 -7.27 6.68
CA ALA A 54 -10.85 -6.00 6.24
C ALA A 54 -10.30 -5.58 4.86
N ALA A 55 -8.98 -5.73 4.65
CA ALA A 55 -8.34 -5.43 3.39
C ALA A 55 -8.76 -6.40 2.27
N VAL A 56 -8.89 -7.70 2.53
CA VAL A 56 -9.40 -8.68 1.54
C VAL A 56 -10.83 -8.31 1.13
N ALA A 57 -11.69 -8.01 2.10
CA ALA A 57 -13.07 -7.60 1.82
C ALA A 57 -13.15 -6.29 1.02
N ALA A 58 -12.31 -5.32 1.35
CA ALA A 58 -12.24 -4.05 0.64
C ALA A 58 -11.63 -4.20 -0.76
N ILE A 59 -10.59 -5.03 -0.94
CA ILE A 59 -9.97 -5.27 -2.26
C ILE A 59 -10.97 -6.00 -3.16
N GLY A 60 -11.60 -7.06 -2.66
CA GLY A 60 -12.61 -7.83 -3.39
C GLY A 60 -12.06 -8.49 -4.66
N ARG A 61 -12.84 -8.45 -5.74
CA ARG A 61 -12.41 -8.95 -7.05
C ARG A 61 -11.39 -7.99 -7.67
N VAL A 62 -10.28 -8.55 -8.13
CA VAL A 62 -9.23 -7.77 -8.83
C VAL A 62 -9.17 -8.13 -10.31
N ASP A 63 -8.80 -7.14 -11.09
CA ASP A 63 -8.47 -7.28 -12.51
C ASP A 63 -7.37 -6.28 -12.90
N ALA A 64 -7.00 -6.29 -14.18
CA ALA A 64 -5.97 -5.41 -14.73
C ALA A 64 -6.35 -3.91 -14.76
N SER A 65 -7.58 -3.54 -14.36
CA SER A 65 -8.04 -2.16 -14.18
C SER A 65 -8.14 -1.73 -12.70
N THR A 66 -7.71 -2.61 -11.79
CA THR A 66 -7.71 -2.38 -10.34
C THR A 66 -6.31 -2.06 -9.85
N ALA A 67 -6.18 -1.03 -9.02
CA ALA A 67 -4.97 -0.74 -8.26
C ALA A 67 -5.20 -0.90 -6.75
N VAL A 68 -4.17 -1.38 -6.05
CA VAL A 68 -4.08 -1.34 -4.60
C VAL A 68 -2.92 -0.44 -4.22
N VAL A 69 -3.16 0.46 -3.27
CA VAL A 69 -2.15 1.37 -2.74
C VAL A 69 -2.06 1.16 -1.24
N GLY A 70 -0.87 0.94 -0.69
CA GLY A 70 -0.64 0.87 0.74
C GLY A 70 0.22 2.03 1.22
N HIS A 71 -0.02 2.52 2.44
CA HIS A 71 0.86 3.47 3.14
C HIS A 71 1.27 2.91 4.49
N SER A 72 2.58 2.91 4.79
CA SER A 72 3.13 2.41 6.06
C SER A 72 2.60 1.00 6.40
N LEU A 73 1.97 0.79 7.55
CA LEU A 73 1.32 -0.50 7.91
C LEU A 73 0.31 -1.01 6.86
N GLY A 74 -0.27 -0.11 6.07
CA GLY A 74 -1.11 -0.46 4.92
C GLY A 74 -0.36 -1.20 3.81
N THR A 75 0.97 -1.04 3.68
CA THR A 75 1.76 -1.75 2.65
C THR A 75 1.85 -3.23 2.92
N ILE A 76 2.24 -3.61 4.15
CA ILE A 76 2.35 -5.01 4.54
C ILE A 76 0.96 -5.65 4.63
N THR A 77 -0.06 -4.87 5.00
CA THR A 77 -1.47 -5.30 4.92
C THR A 77 -1.90 -5.58 3.48
N ALA A 78 -1.50 -4.75 2.50
CA ALA A 78 -1.76 -4.99 1.08
C ALA A 78 -1.10 -6.30 0.60
N VAL A 79 0.16 -6.55 0.99
CA VAL A 79 0.89 -7.78 0.67
C VAL A 79 0.16 -9.02 1.22
N ARG A 80 -0.23 -8.99 2.50
CA ARG A 80 -1.00 -10.08 3.13
C ARG A 80 -2.35 -10.32 2.45
N ALA A 81 -3.10 -9.25 2.21
CA ALA A 81 -4.44 -9.34 1.64
C ALA A 81 -4.40 -9.80 0.18
N LEU A 82 -3.46 -9.31 -0.62
CA LEU A 82 -3.29 -9.75 -2.00
C LEU A 82 -2.90 -11.22 -2.09
N GLY A 83 -2.06 -11.74 -1.18
CA GLY A 83 -1.79 -13.18 -1.11
C GLY A 83 -3.07 -14.01 -0.99
N ARG A 84 -3.96 -13.65 -0.06
CA ARG A 84 -5.25 -14.34 0.12
C ARG A 84 -6.22 -14.15 -1.03
N VAL A 85 -6.37 -12.91 -1.53
CA VAL A 85 -7.19 -12.60 -2.72
C VAL A 85 -6.74 -13.48 -3.89
N PHE A 86 -5.44 -13.69 -4.01
CA PHE A 86 -4.84 -14.48 -5.07
C PHE A 86 -5.01 -15.99 -4.93
N ASP A 87 -5.05 -16.51 -3.70
CA ASP A 87 -5.43 -17.90 -3.43
C ASP A 87 -6.92 -18.15 -3.73
N GLU A 88 -7.79 -17.19 -3.40
CA GLU A 88 -9.23 -17.26 -3.66
C GLU A 88 -9.60 -17.04 -5.14
N GLN A 89 -8.74 -16.34 -5.88
CA GLN A 89 -8.94 -15.98 -7.29
C GLN A 89 -7.71 -16.39 -8.12
N PRO A 90 -7.53 -17.68 -8.45
CA PRO A 90 -6.29 -18.21 -9.02
C PRO A 90 -5.95 -17.62 -10.41
N ASP A 91 -6.96 -17.26 -11.20
CA ASP A 91 -6.78 -16.68 -12.54
C ASP A 91 -6.73 -15.15 -12.54
N ALA A 92 -6.94 -14.51 -11.39
CA ALA A 92 -6.98 -13.06 -11.30
C ALA A 92 -5.57 -12.46 -11.29
N ARG A 93 -5.44 -11.33 -11.99
CA ARG A 93 -4.26 -10.48 -12.02
C ARG A 93 -4.65 -9.08 -11.57
N LEU A 94 -3.76 -8.44 -10.81
CA LEU A 94 -3.93 -7.05 -10.40
C LEU A 94 -3.24 -6.13 -11.40
N GLY A 95 -3.90 -5.04 -11.79
CA GLY A 95 -3.31 -4.04 -12.68
C GLY A 95 -2.12 -3.31 -12.06
N SER A 96 -2.26 -2.82 -10.83
CA SER A 96 -1.22 -2.02 -10.19
C SER A 96 -1.15 -2.19 -8.67
N LEU A 97 0.07 -2.27 -8.13
CA LEU A 97 0.36 -2.19 -6.70
C LEU A 97 1.33 -1.03 -6.46
N ALA A 98 0.97 -0.09 -5.59
CA ALA A 98 1.90 0.94 -5.12
C ALA A 98 2.04 0.89 -3.60
N LEU A 99 3.26 0.87 -3.10
CA LEU A 99 3.56 0.82 -1.68
C LEU A 99 4.35 2.07 -1.27
N VAL A 100 3.79 2.88 -0.37
CA VAL A 100 4.38 4.14 0.12
C VAL A 100 4.92 3.93 1.53
N ALA A 101 6.20 4.21 1.75
CA ALA A 101 6.93 3.89 2.98
C ALA A 101 6.80 2.39 3.39
N PRO A 102 7.17 1.44 2.50
CA PRO A 102 6.93 0.03 2.77
C PRO A 102 7.96 -0.61 3.70
N PHE A 103 7.49 -1.66 4.37
CA PHE A 103 8.32 -2.66 5.03
C PHE A 103 7.66 -4.04 4.92
N VAL A 104 8.47 -5.09 5.02
CA VAL A 104 8.03 -6.49 5.20
C VAL A 104 8.73 -7.17 6.38
N ASP A 105 9.74 -6.51 6.94
CA ASP A 105 10.50 -6.92 8.12
C ASP A 105 10.07 -6.10 9.35
N PRO A 106 10.37 -6.57 10.58
CA PRO A 106 10.10 -5.84 11.82
C PRO A 106 10.64 -4.41 11.81
N VAL A 107 9.84 -3.48 12.33
CA VAL A 107 10.21 -2.07 12.51
C VAL A 107 10.57 -1.86 13.99
N PRO A 108 11.84 -1.55 14.35
CA PRO A 108 12.30 -1.61 15.74
C PRO A 108 11.54 -0.73 16.75
N ILE A 109 10.98 0.40 16.30
CA ILE A 109 10.23 1.31 17.17
C ILE A 109 8.77 0.88 17.38
N TYR A 110 8.30 -0.10 16.60
CA TYR A 110 6.93 -0.63 16.62
C TYR A 110 6.89 -2.17 16.76
N PRO A 111 7.46 -2.75 17.84
CA PRO A 111 7.46 -4.20 18.05
C PRO A 111 6.05 -4.80 18.14
N GLU A 112 5.04 -4.01 18.50
CA GLU A 112 3.64 -4.42 18.48
C GLU A 112 3.13 -4.77 17.08
N LEU A 113 3.80 -4.31 16.01
CA LEU A 113 3.44 -4.58 14.62
C LEU A 113 4.14 -5.81 14.05
N ASP A 114 5.07 -6.43 14.77
CA ASP A 114 5.77 -7.66 14.36
C ASP A 114 4.83 -8.77 13.85
N PRO A 115 3.63 -9.01 14.43
CA PRO A 115 2.69 -10.01 13.91
C PRO A 115 2.30 -9.83 12.42
N PHE A 116 2.39 -8.61 11.86
CA PHE A 116 2.14 -8.36 10.44
C PHE A 116 3.22 -8.94 9.53
N THR A 117 4.43 -9.18 10.03
CA THR A 117 5.57 -9.72 9.28
C THR A 117 5.56 -11.24 9.17
N VAL A 118 4.67 -11.92 9.91
CA VAL A 118 4.63 -13.38 9.99
C VAL A 118 3.71 -13.96 8.92
N GLY A 119 4.20 -14.92 8.14
CA GLY A 119 3.41 -15.66 7.16
C GLY A 119 3.06 -14.84 5.91
N LEU A 120 3.93 -13.91 5.52
CA LEU A 120 3.79 -13.18 4.27
C LEU A 120 3.92 -14.12 3.06
N PRO A 121 3.19 -13.86 1.96
CA PRO A 121 3.50 -14.51 0.70
C PRO A 121 4.89 -14.10 0.20
N GLU A 122 5.54 -15.02 -0.52
CA GLU A 122 6.79 -14.72 -1.21
C GLU A 122 6.57 -13.57 -2.21
N LEU A 123 7.28 -12.44 -2.04
CA LEU A 123 7.10 -11.25 -2.87
C LEU A 123 7.25 -11.54 -4.37
N PRO A 124 8.21 -12.38 -4.84
CA PRO A 124 8.31 -12.71 -6.26
C PRO A 124 7.08 -13.46 -6.80
N ALA A 125 6.47 -14.33 -5.98
CA ALA A 125 5.26 -15.05 -6.36
C ALA A 125 4.05 -14.10 -6.45
N LEU A 126 3.96 -13.15 -5.51
CA LEU A 126 2.96 -12.08 -5.55
C LEU A 126 3.13 -11.21 -6.79
N ALA A 127 4.36 -10.79 -7.08
CA ALA A 127 4.72 -9.93 -8.20
C ALA A 127 4.37 -10.53 -9.56
N ALA A 128 4.48 -11.85 -9.72
CA ALA A 128 4.15 -12.56 -10.95
C ALA A 128 2.68 -12.33 -11.41
N ARG A 129 1.79 -11.93 -10.49
CA ARG A 129 0.36 -11.71 -10.75
C ARG A 129 -0.08 -10.25 -10.66
N ILE A 130 0.87 -9.33 -10.60
CA ILE A 130 0.63 -7.89 -10.61
C ILE A 130 1.32 -7.32 -11.84
N ASP A 131 0.64 -6.54 -12.65
CA ASP A 131 1.20 -6.04 -13.92
C ASP A 131 2.20 -4.90 -13.70
N ARG A 132 1.83 -3.91 -12.87
CA ARG A 132 2.68 -2.76 -12.51
C ARG A 132 2.90 -2.68 -11.01
N ARG A 133 4.13 -2.43 -10.56
CA ARG A 133 4.50 -2.38 -9.14
C ARG A 133 5.38 -1.17 -8.87
N LEU A 134 5.06 -0.39 -7.85
CA LEU A 134 5.80 0.81 -7.44
C LEU A 134 6.09 0.77 -5.95
N VAL A 135 7.31 1.13 -5.58
CA VAL A 135 7.70 1.50 -4.23
C VAL A 135 8.03 3.00 -4.22
N ILE A 136 7.35 3.74 -3.35
CA ILE A 136 7.67 5.15 -3.06
C ILE A 136 8.26 5.19 -1.66
N ARG A 137 9.45 5.79 -1.52
CA ARG A 137 10.08 6.03 -0.22
C ARG A 137 10.64 7.44 -0.13
N SER A 138 10.88 7.88 1.10
CA SER A 138 11.61 9.12 1.36
C SER A 138 13.12 8.85 1.33
N ASP A 139 13.91 9.91 1.26
CA ASP A 139 15.35 9.88 1.51
C ASP A 139 15.69 9.82 3.00
N PHE A 140 14.72 10.18 3.85
CA PHE A 140 14.74 10.02 5.30
C PHE A 140 13.33 9.76 5.80
N ASP A 141 13.14 8.76 6.66
CA ASP A 141 11.86 8.41 7.28
C ASP A 141 12.11 8.16 8.78
N PRO A 142 11.52 8.97 9.69
CA PRO A 142 11.76 8.84 11.12
C PRO A 142 11.03 7.65 11.76
N GLU A 143 10.06 7.06 11.07
CA GLU A 143 9.19 6.00 11.58
C GLU A 143 9.65 4.62 11.11
N VAL A 144 9.95 4.50 9.81
CA VAL A 144 10.36 3.23 9.18
C VAL A 144 11.78 3.39 8.63
N PRO A 145 12.76 2.59 9.08
CA PRO A 145 14.12 2.65 8.54
C PRO A 145 14.12 2.50 7.01
N ILE A 146 14.74 3.46 6.32
CA ILE A 146 14.71 3.55 4.86
C ILE A 146 15.33 2.31 4.18
N GLU A 147 16.17 1.58 4.89
CA GLU A 147 16.81 0.33 4.47
C GLU A 147 15.81 -0.83 4.29
N LEU A 148 14.60 -0.72 4.85
CA LEU A 148 13.56 -1.74 4.71
C LEU A 148 12.83 -1.69 3.36
N ALA A 149 12.86 -0.54 2.67
CA ALA A 149 12.16 -0.38 1.39
C ALA A 149 12.87 -1.05 0.18
N PRO A 150 14.21 -0.98 0.01
CA PRO A 150 14.90 -1.61 -1.13
C PRO A 150 14.67 -3.13 -1.26
N PRO A 151 14.70 -3.94 -0.18
CA PRO A 151 14.34 -5.36 -0.26
C PRO A 151 12.90 -5.60 -0.76
N VAL A 152 11.94 -4.75 -0.37
CA VAL A 152 10.55 -4.82 -0.86
C VAL A 152 10.50 -4.55 -2.36
N ALA A 153 11.17 -3.48 -2.82
CA ALA A 153 11.22 -3.13 -4.24
C ALA A 153 11.86 -4.23 -5.08
N ALA A 154 12.98 -4.80 -4.60
CA ALA A 154 13.66 -5.92 -5.25
C ALA A 154 12.78 -7.19 -5.30
N GLY A 155 12.18 -7.58 -4.17
CA GLY A 155 11.32 -8.75 -4.07
C GLY A 155 10.08 -8.64 -4.96
N LEU A 156 9.54 -7.43 -5.14
CA LEU A 156 8.43 -7.18 -6.04
C LEU A 156 8.86 -6.92 -7.49
N SER A 157 10.16 -6.77 -7.79
CA SER A 157 10.62 -6.24 -9.08
C SER A 157 9.85 -4.96 -9.46
N ALA A 158 9.75 -4.05 -8.49
CA ALA A 158 9.00 -2.81 -8.58
C ALA A 158 9.87 -1.67 -9.11
N GLU A 159 9.23 -0.70 -9.75
CA GLU A 159 9.81 0.62 -9.95
C GLU A 159 10.00 1.28 -8.58
N GLU A 160 11.04 2.11 -8.45
CA GLU A 160 11.34 2.82 -7.20
C GLU A 160 11.35 4.32 -7.45
N VAL A 161 10.65 5.07 -6.61
CA VAL A 161 10.66 6.53 -6.58
C VAL A 161 11.06 7.01 -5.19
N VAL A 162 12.08 7.86 -5.15
CA VAL A 162 12.51 8.56 -3.93
C VAL A 162 11.94 9.97 -3.94
N VAL A 163 11.20 10.35 -2.89
CA VAL A 163 10.67 11.70 -2.71
C VAL A 163 11.45 12.40 -1.60
N PRO A 164 12.39 13.31 -1.91
CA PRO A 164 13.23 13.94 -0.90
C PRO A 164 12.42 14.75 0.11
N GLY A 165 12.76 14.63 1.39
CA GLY A 165 12.15 15.39 2.48
C GLY A 165 10.70 15.02 2.80
N ALA A 166 10.18 13.92 2.26
CA ALA A 166 8.81 13.48 2.49
C ALA A 166 8.59 12.87 3.89
N GLN A 167 9.66 12.61 4.64
CA GLN A 167 9.61 11.96 5.96
C GLN A 167 8.82 10.64 5.88
N HIS A 168 7.77 10.45 6.69
CA HIS A 168 6.91 9.27 6.64
C HIS A 168 5.65 9.45 5.76
N PHE A 169 5.61 10.48 4.91
CA PHE A 169 4.47 10.82 4.05
C PHE A 169 3.18 11.17 4.82
N CYS A 170 3.33 11.70 6.03
CA CYS A 170 2.21 12.12 6.87
C CYS A 170 1.82 13.59 6.62
N GLU A 171 0.53 13.90 6.78
CA GLU A 171 0.05 15.30 6.74
C GLU A 171 0.70 16.20 7.80
N SER A 172 1.06 15.64 8.97
CA SER A 172 1.77 16.34 10.04
C SER A 172 3.18 16.77 9.64
N GLU A 173 3.72 16.14 8.60
CA GLU A 173 5.02 16.43 7.99
C GLU A 173 4.86 17.33 6.75
N GLY A 174 3.64 17.80 6.48
CA GLY A 174 3.30 18.65 5.34
C GLY A 174 2.89 17.88 4.07
N VAL A 175 2.79 16.55 4.13
CA VAL A 175 2.49 15.72 2.95
C VAL A 175 0.97 15.50 2.85
N THR A 176 0.31 16.43 2.18
CA THR A 176 -1.13 16.35 1.86
C THR A 176 -1.41 16.03 0.38
N ALA A 177 -0.37 15.85 -0.42
CA ALA A 177 -0.44 15.49 -1.83
C ALA A 177 0.74 14.56 -2.19
N LEU A 178 0.54 13.69 -3.18
CA LEU A 178 1.58 12.77 -3.65
C LEU A 178 1.60 12.67 -5.19
N PRO A 179 2.03 13.73 -5.92
CA PRO A 179 2.06 13.77 -7.38
C PRO A 179 2.72 12.57 -8.07
N PRO A 180 3.89 12.07 -7.60
CA PRO A 180 4.53 10.92 -8.24
C PRO A 180 3.67 9.65 -8.28
N LEU A 181 2.76 9.48 -7.30
CA LEU A 181 1.84 8.35 -7.30
C LEU A 181 0.76 8.49 -8.38
N VAL A 182 0.20 9.69 -8.56
CA VAL A 182 -0.79 9.96 -9.60
C VAL A 182 -0.15 9.82 -10.97
N ASP A 183 1.02 10.44 -11.19
CA ASP A 183 1.74 10.36 -12.47
C ASP A 183 2.04 8.92 -12.87
N TRP A 184 2.35 8.06 -11.90
CA TRP A 184 2.58 6.64 -12.16
C TRP A 184 1.30 5.85 -12.38
N LEU A 185 0.21 6.14 -11.67
CA LEU A 185 -1.07 5.43 -11.83
C LEU A 185 -1.73 5.65 -13.19
N LEU A 186 -1.44 6.79 -13.84
CA LEU A 186 -1.95 7.19 -15.15
C LEU A 186 -1.08 6.67 -16.31
#